data_AF-A0A8I0C8T1-F1
#
_entry.id   AF-A0A8I0C8T1-F1
#
_cell.length_a   1.000
_cell.length_b   1.000
_cell.length_c   1.000
_cell.angle_alpha   90.00
_cell.angle_beta   90.00
_cell.angle_gamma   90.00
#
_symmetry.space_group_name_H-M   'P 1'
#
loop_
_entity.id
_entity.type
_entity.pdbx_description
1 polymer ?
#
loop_
_entity_poly.entity_id
_entity_poly.type
_entity_poly.pdbx_seq_one_letter_code
_entity_poly.pdbx_strand_id
1 'polypeptide(L)'
;MTAILYPVAPDAAAALGGPLGRAAREREASRLAGGERVSFVTQGVGPEYAAREAALDAHAGRVEDDRPGRTLTLPPEDRFCRLVELAAPVRGRRRLPAPLAPSFQDGRRWPEAPAAPVATVWRLQVSYWRVGDGPDLSDAPQARQQRKAGEADRDTLKALTRQPLRAVRPQQPLDIGLFEVRRPEAPHSVMPDE
;
A
#
# COMPACT_ATOMS: atom_id res chain seq x y z
N MET A 1 -10.01 -12.75 -20.42
CA MET A 1 -9.61 -11.84 -19.32
C MET A 1 -8.32 -11.16 -19.74
N THR A 2 -8.36 -9.87 -20.07
CA THR A 2 -7.18 -9.07 -20.41
C THR A 2 -6.56 -8.52 -19.12
N ALA A 3 -5.26 -8.76 -18.94
CA ALA A 3 -4.50 -8.37 -17.74
C ALA A 3 -3.63 -7.16 -18.05
N ILE A 4 -3.34 -6.35 -17.02
CA ILE A 4 -2.39 -5.24 -17.13
C ILE A 4 -0.98 -5.81 -17.37
N LEU A 5 -0.27 -5.29 -18.38
CA LEU A 5 1.11 -5.69 -18.66
C LEU A 5 2.06 -4.69 -18.04
N TYR A 6 2.62 -5.05 -16.89
CA TYR A 6 3.51 -4.16 -16.15
C TYR A 6 4.90 -4.12 -16.77
N PRO A 7 5.50 -2.93 -16.95
CA PRO A 7 6.87 -2.80 -17.43
C PRO A 7 7.87 -3.55 -16.55
N VAL A 8 8.93 -4.10 -17.14
CA VAL A 8 10.07 -4.68 -16.43
C VAL A 8 11.25 -3.73 -16.57
N ALA A 9 11.72 -3.17 -15.46
CA ALA A 9 12.73 -2.11 -15.46
C ALA A 9 13.50 -2.03 -14.13
N PRO A 10 14.73 -1.49 -14.10
CA PRO A 10 15.49 -1.31 -12.85
C PRO A 10 14.93 -0.19 -11.95
N ASP A 11 14.27 0.81 -12.55
CA ASP A 11 13.66 1.94 -11.87
C ASP A 11 12.43 2.48 -12.63
N ALA A 12 11.73 3.43 -12.01
CA ALA A 12 10.50 3.98 -12.55
C ALA A 12 10.71 4.91 -13.77
N ALA A 13 11.89 5.49 -13.95
CA ALA A 13 12.19 6.30 -15.14
C ALA A 13 12.38 5.39 -16.36
N ALA A 14 13.13 4.30 -16.20
CA ALA A 14 13.28 3.25 -17.21
C ALA A 14 11.93 2.59 -17.54
N ALA A 15 11.07 2.37 -16.54
CA ALA A 15 9.71 1.85 -16.75
C ALA A 15 8.86 2.74 -17.69
N LEU A 16 9.10 4.05 -17.70
CA LEU A 16 8.35 5.02 -18.51
C LEU A 16 8.98 5.34 -19.87
N GLY A 17 10.29 5.15 -20.01
CA GLY A 17 11.07 5.57 -21.19
C GLY A 17 11.55 4.43 -22.08
N GLY A 18 11.83 3.25 -21.52
CA GLY A 18 12.41 2.13 -22.27
C GLY A 18 12.55 0.88 -21.40
N PRO A 19 11.42 0.23 -21.03
CA PRO A 19 11.47 -1.01 -20.25
C PRO A 19 12.03 -2.17 -21.08
N LEU A 20 12.58 -3.18 -20.40
CA LEU A 20 13.09 -4.41 -21.01
C LEU A 20 11.98 -5.23 -21.69
N GLY A 21 10.76 -5.03 -21.24
CA GLY A 21 9.55 -5.63 -21.77
C GLY A 21 8.38 -5.38 -20.83
N ARG A 22 7.26 -6.07 -21.06
CA ARG A 22 6.10 -6.01 -20.17
C ARG A 22 5.59 -7.41 -19.85
N ALA A 23 5.14 -7.60 -18.62
CA ALA A 23 4.71 -8.88 -18.10
C ALA A 23 3.53 -8.74 -17.16
N ALA A 24 2.57 -9.66 -17.27
CA ALA A 24 1.46 -9.74 -16.32
C ALA A 24 1.87 -10.46 -15.03
N ARG A 25 2.82 -11.39 -15.11
CA ARG A 25 3.22 -12.28 -14.02
C ARG A 25 4.71 -12.19 -13.71
N GLU A 26 5.05 -12.44 -12.45
CA GLU A 26 6.43 -12.43 -11.95
C GLU A 26 7.36 -13.34 -12.76
N ARG A 27 6.91 -14.56 -13.09
CA ARG A 27 7.71 -15.53 -13.87
C ARG A 27 8.07 -15.02 -15.27
N GLU A 28 7.16 -14.28 -15.91
CA GLU A 28 7.42 -13.67 -17.22
C GLU A 28 8.37 -12.49 -17.08
N ALA A 29 8.19 -11.68 -16.04
CA ALA A 29 9.05 -10.56 -15.73
C ALA A 29 10.49 -10.99 -15.44
N SER A 30 10.68 -12.04 -14.63
CA SER A 30 12.00 -12.63 -14.35
C SER A 30 12.65 -13.17 -15.63
N ARG A 31 11.88 -13.79 -16.54
CA ARG A 31 12.41 -14.22 -17.84
C ARG A 31 12.89 -13.04 -18.70
N LEU A 32 12.14 -11.95 -18.73
CA LEU A 32 12.53 -10.72 -19.45
C LEU A 32 13.75 -10.04 -18.81
N ALA A 33 13.93 -10.21 -17.51
CA ALA A 33 15.10 -9.75 -16.76
C ALA A 33 16.29 -10.74 -16.78
N GLY A 34 16.36 -11.66 -17.75
CA GLY A 34 17.49 -12.60 -17.86
C GLY A 34 17.58 -13.65 -16.75
N GLY A 35 16.49 -13.93 -16.05
CA GLY A 35 16.45 -14.85 -14.91
C GLY A 35 16.73 -14.19 -13.56
N GLU A 36 16.92 -12.87 -13.52
CA GLU A 36 17.05 -12.13 -12.27
C GLU A 36 15.76 -12.16 -11.45
N ARG A 37 15.91 -11.95 -10.14
CA ARG A 37 14.79 -11.71 -9.24
C ARG A 37 14.15 -10.37 -9.61
N VAL A 38 12.83 -10.34 -9.49
CA VAL A 38 12.04 -9.13 -9.73
C VAL A 38 11.08 -8.91 -8.58
N SER A 39 10.78 -7.65 -8.29
CA SER A 39 9.81 -7.28 -7.25
C SER A 39 8.75 -6.35 -7.82
N PHE A 40 7.49 -6.54 -7.43
CA PHE A 40 6.42 -5.64 -7.87
C PHE A 40 6.43 -4.37 -7.03
N VAL A 41 6.58 -3.21 -7.68
CA VAL A 41 6.69 -1.92 -7.00
C VAL A 41 5.74 -0.91 -7.63
N THR A 42 5.13 -0.09 -6.78
CA THR A 42 4.38 1.10 -7.20
C THR A 42 5.05 2.34 -6.66
N GLN A 43 5.51 3.22 -7.56
CA GLN A 43 6.32 4.38 -7.21
C GLN A 43 5.72 5.67 -7.78
N GLY A 44 5.73 6.74 -6.97
CA GLY A 44 5.38 8.08 -7.45
C GLY A 44 6.54 8.68 -8.25
N VAL A 45 6.26 9.25 -9.41
CA VAL A 45 7.25 9.82 -10.33
C VAL A 45 6.82 11.22 -10.77
N GLY A 46 7.78 11.99 -11.31
CA GLY A 46 7.50 13.32 -11.84
C GLY A 46 7.15 14.38 -10.77
N PRO A 47 6.76 15.57 -11.23
CA PRO A 47 6.37 16.68 -10.36
C PRO A 47 5.01 16.45 -9.69
N GLU A 48 4.72 17.28 -8.70
CA GLU A 48 3.43 17.36 -8.03
C GLU A 48 2.63 18.52 -8.63
N TYR A 49 1.35 18.29 -8.96
CA TYR A 49 0.46 19.28 -9.55
C TYR A 49 -0.60 19.71 -8.53
N ALA A 50 -0.94 20.99 -8.49
CA ALA A 50 -1.98 21.49 -7.60
C ALA A 50 -3.39 21.05 -8.05
N ALA A 51 -3.60 20.86 -9.35
CA ALA A 51 -4.89 20.50 -9.94
C ALA A 51 -4.80 19.18 -10.71
N ARG A 52 -5.91 18.41 -10.71
CA ARG A 52 -6.01 17.13 -11.42
C ARG A 52 -5.85 17.32 -12.92
N GLU A 53 -6.48 18.36 -13.45
CA GLU A 53 -6.51 18.70 -14.87
C GLU A 53 -5.10 18.98 -15.41
N ALA A 54 -4.29 19.71 -14.64
CA ALA A 54 -2.90 19.98 -14.99
C ALA A 54 -2.06 18.70 -15.01
N ALA A 55 -2.29 17.78 -14.08
CA ALA A 55 -1.63 16.47 -14.06
C ALA A 55 -2.07 15.59 -15.24
N LEU A 56 -3.34 15.62 -15.62
CA LEU A 56 -3.87 14.91 -16.79
C LEU A 56 -3.28 15.44 -18.08
N ASP A 57 -3.21 16.76 -18.25
CA ASP A 57 -2.63 17.38 -19.45
C ASP A 57 -1.14 17.05 -19.59
N ALA A 58 -0.38 17.09 -18.48
CA ALA A 58 1.05 16.76 -18.49
C ALA A 58 1.35 15.27 -18.76
N HIS A 59 0.38 14.39 -18.52
CA HIS A 59 0.50 12.94 -18.71
C HIS A 59 -0.49 12.38 -19.74
N ALA A 60 -0.93 13.22 -20.68
CA ALA A 60 -1.86 12.86 -21.73
C ALA A 60 -1.41 11.59 -22.49
N GLY A 61 -2.34 10.69 -22.76
CA GLY A 61 -2.05 9.42 -23.43
C GLY A 61 -1.50 8.30 -22.53
N ARG A 62 -1.10 8.61 -21.29
CA ARG A 62 -0.51 7.63 -20.35
C ARG A 62 -1.43 7.22 -19.20
N VAL A 63 -2.47 7.99 -18.93
CA VAL A 63 -3.45 7.75 -17.86
C VAL A 63 -4.85 7.87 -18.43
N GLU A 64 -5.82 7.21 -17.79
CA GLU A 64 -7.22 7.39 -18.15
C GLU A 64 -7.66 8.83 -17.89
N ASP A 65 -8.41 9.38 -18.83
CA ASP A 65 -8.99 10.72 -18.75
C ASP A 65 -10.51 10.58 -18.94
N ASP A 66 -11.27 11.10 -17.99
CA ASP A 66 -12.74 11.07 -17.96
C ASP A 66 -13.36 12.43 -18.29
N ARG A 67 -12.53 13.46 -18.58
CA ARG A 67 -13.02 14.80 -18.87
C ARG A 67 -13.87 14.80 -20.15
N PRO A 68 -15.01 15.52 -20.17
CA PRO A 68 -15.82 15.67 -21.37
C PRO A 68 -15.01 16.23 -22.54
N GLY A 69 -15.08 15.58 -23.70
CA GLY A 69 -14.34 15.99 -24.91
C GLY A 69 -12.85 15.64 -24.93
N ARG A 70 -12.31 15.03 -23.87
CA ARG A 70 -10.93 14.50 -23.80
C ARG A 70 -10.88 13.07 -23.26
N THR A 71 -12.01 12.36 -23.30
CA THR A 71 -12.12 11.03 -22.72
C THR A 71 -11.14 10.05 -23.37
N LEU A 72 -10.30 9.44 -22.56
CA LEU A 72 -9.33 8.43 -22.95
C LEU A 72 -9.47 7.23 -22.02
N THR A 73 -9.88 6.11 -22.60
CA THR A 73 -9.87 4.80 -21.92
C THR A 73 -8.74 3.98 -22.50
N LEU A 74 -7.74 3.66 -21.68
CA LEU A 74 -6.62 2.83 -22.11
C LEU A 74 -7.04 1.36 -22.20
N PRO A 75 -6.47 0.58 -23.12
CA PRO A 75 -6.64 -0.87 -23.10
C PRO A 75 -6.00 -1.42 -21.81
N PRO A 76 -6.51 -2.53 -21.25
CA PRO A 76 -6.06 -3.05 -19.94
C PRO A 76 -4.55 -3.20 -19.84
N GLU A 77 -3.89 -3.67 -20.90
CA GLU A 77 -2.44 -3.85 -20.99
C GLU A 77 -1.62 -2.58 -20.72
N ASP A 78 -2.18 -1.39 -20.95
CA ASP A 78 -1.52 -0.09 -20.80
C ASP A 78 -1.80 0.61 -19.45
N ARG A 79 -2.65 0.03 -18.59
CA ARG A 79 -3.10 0.65 -17.33
C ARG A 79 -2.11 0.52 -16.16
N PHE A 80 -0.81 0.59 -16.44
CA PHE A 80 0.25 0.51 -15.41
C PHE A 80 0.57 1.87 -14.77
N CYS A 81 0.08 2.96 -15.35
CA CYS A 81 0.17 4.33 -14.84
C CYS A 81 -1.18 4.80 -14.30
N ARG A 82 -1.16 5.55 -13.19
CA ARG A 82 -2.35 6.24 -12.65
C ARG A 82 -1.99 7.56 -12.00
N LEU A 83 -2.92 8.50 -12.02
CA LEU A 83 -2.83 9.69 -11.18
C LEU A 83 -3.39 9.39 -9.80
N VAL A 84 -2.69 9.86 -8.77
CA VAL A 84 -3.15 9.77 -7.38
C VAL A 84 -3.12 11.13 -6.73
N GLU A 85 -4.16 11.40 -5.96
CA GLU A 85 -4.24 12.54 -5.06
C GLU A 85 -3.51 12.20 -3.75
N LEU A 86 -2.66 13.12 -3.29
CA LEU A 86 -1.79 12.95 -2.15
C LEU A 86 -1.87 14.20 -1.28
N ALA A 87 -1.70 14.06 0.04
CA ALA A 87 -1.58 15.23 0.91
C ALA A 87 -0.36 16.07 0.50
N ALA A 88 -0.58 17.38 0.37
CA ALA A 88 0.48 18.33 0.03
C ALA A 88 1.56 18.32 1.13
N PRO A 89 2.85 18.40 0.75
CA PRO A 89 3.92 18.49 1.73
C PRO A 89 3.87 19.83 2.47
N VAL A 90 3.93 19.80 3.80
CA VAL A 90 4.07 20.98 4.65
C VAL A 90 5.48 20.99 5.24
N ARG A 91 6.28 22.02 4.89
CA ARG A 91 7.72 22.11 5.24
C ARG A 91 8.50 20.85 4.82
N GLY A 92 8.27 20.38 3.59
CA GLY A 92 8.95 19.21 3.01
C GLY A 92 8.52 17.86 3.58
N ARG A 93 7.53 17.80 4.48
CA ARG A 93 7.00 16.55 5.05
C ARG A 93 5.52 16.40 4.72
N ARG A 94 5.14 15.24 4.19
CA ARG A 94 3.72 14.87 4.05
C ARG A 94 3.18 14.51 5.42
N ARG A 95 2.33 15.36 5.97
CA ARG A 95 1.66 15.10 7.25
C ARG A 95 0.38 14.35 6.97
N LEU A 96 0.22 13.19 7.58
CA LEU A 96 -1.10 12.60 7.72
C LEU A 96 -1.92 13.56 8.61
N PRO A 97 -3.16 13.88 8.25
CA PRO A 97 -4.03 14.62 9.14
C PRO A 97 -4.13 13.87 10.46
N ALA A 98 -4.12 14.62 11.57
CA ALA A 98 -4.36 14.02 12.88
C ALA A 98 -5.76 13.38 12.87
N PRO A 99 -5.94 12.20 13.51
CA PRO A 99 -7.26 11.65 13.72
C PRO A 99 -8.16 12.71 14.38
N LEU A 100 -9.28 13.04 13.73
CA LEU A 100 -10.27 13.93 14.29
C LEU A 100 -11.12 13.16 15.30
N ALA A 101 -11.16 13.61 16.55
CA ALA A 101 -12.14 13.12 17.51
C ALA A 101 -13.54 13.61 17.08
N PRO A 102 -14.51 12.71 16.89
CA PRO A 102 -15.86 13.12 16.55
C PRO A 102 -16.52 13.77 17.78
N SER A 103 -16.64 15.09 17.75
CA SER A 103 -17.48 15.83 18.68
C SER A 103 -18.87 16.01 18.08
N PHE A 104 -19.90 15.80 18.90
CA PHE A 104 -21.30 15.96 18.50
C PHE A 104 -21.96 17.06 19.35
N GLN A 105 -22.82 17.85 18.72
CA GLN A 105 -23.74 18.78 19.38
C GLN A 105 -25.11 18.59 18.72
N ASP A 106 -26.15 18.43 19.54
CA ASP A 106 -27.54 18.21 19.08
C ASP A 106 -27.70 17.05 18.07
N GLY A 107 -26.97 15.96 18.29
CA GLY A 107 -27.00 14.77 17.43
C GLY A 107 -26.31 14.94 16.07
N ARG A 108 -25.61 16.07 15.84
CA ARG A 108 -24.84 16.34 14.61
C ARG A 108 -23.37 16.53 14.94
N ARG A 109 -22.49 16.17 14.00
CA ARG A 109 -21.05 16.44 14.13
C ARG A 109 -20.84 17.94 14.27
N TRP A 110 -20.17 18.36 15.32
CA TRP A 110 -19.90 19.76 15.62
C TRP A 110 -18.45 19.95 16.06
N PRO A 111 -17.68 20.89 15.46
CA PRO A 111 -18.07 21.75 14.35
C PRO A 111 -18.27 20.96 13.05
N GLU A 112 -18.93 21.60 12.08
CA GLU A 112 -19.03 21.06 10.71
C GLU A 112 -17.63 20.76 10.17
N ALA A 113 -17.49 19.61 9.52
CA ALA A 113 -16.20 19.18 9.01
C ALA A 113 -15.76 20.13 7.87
N PRO A 114 -14.49 20.57 7.83
CA PRO A 114 -13.99 21.31 6.69
C PRO A 114 -14.08 20.42 5.43
N ALA A 115 -14.51 20.99 4.31
CA ALA A 115 -14.69 20.27 3.05
C ALA A 115 -13.39 19.60 2.56
N ALA A 116 -12.24 20.25 2.79
CA ALA A 116 -10.92 19.70 2.53
C ALA A 116 -10.04 19.91 3.77
N PRO A 117 -9.88 18.89 4.64
CA PRO A 117 -9.12 19.05 5.88
C PRO A 117 -7.62 19.23 5.65
N VAL A 118 -7.12 18.88 4.46
CA VAL A 118 -5.71 19.05 4.05
C VAL A 118 -5.65 19.52 2.61
N ALA A 119 -4.68 20.39 2.31
CA ALA A 119 -4.33 20.69 0.92
C ALA A 119 -3.78 19.41 0.25
N THR A 120 -4.14 19.19 -1.00
CA THR A 120 -3.74 18.02 -1.78
C THR A 120 -2.97 18.40 -3.04
N VAL A 121 -2.23 17.44 -3.57
CA VAL A 121 -1.49 17.52 -4.82
C VAL A 121 -1.68 16.23 -5.60
N TRP A 122 -1.64 16.31 -6.91
CA TRP A 122 -1.74 15.19 -7.83
C TRP A 122 -0.35 14.77 -8.31
N ARG A 123 -0.09 13.46 -8.34
CA ARG A 123 1.18 12.92 -8.83
C ARG A 123 0.96 11.64 -9.62
N LEU A 124 1.80 11.43 -10.63
CA LEU A 124 1.83 10.18 -11.38
C LEU A 124 2.40 9.04 -10.52
N GLN A 125 1.70 7.91 -10.51
CA GLN A 125 2.14 6.66 -9.92
C GLN A 125 2.31 5.61 -11.03
N VAL A 126 3.43 4.89 -10.98
CA VAL A 126 3.77 3.83 -11.95
C VAL A 126 3.94 2.52 -11.19
N SER A 127 3.27 1.48 -11.67
CA SER A 127 3.44 0.11 -11.21
C SER A 127 4.29 -0.65 -12.21
N TYR A 128 5.35 -1.32 -11.74
CA TYR A 128 6.29 -2.04 -12.60
C TYR A 128 6.98 -3.19 -11.84
N TRP A 129 7.53 -4.14 -12.59
CA TRP A 129 8.45 -5.16 -12.08
C TRP A 129 9.85 -4.57 -12.01
N ARG A 130 10.32 -4.32 -10.79
CA ARG A 130 11.66 -3.83 -10.53
C ARG A 130 12.67 -4.98 -10.62
N VAL A 131 13.67 -4.83 -11.49
CA VAL A 131 14.79 -5.78 -11.61
C VAL A 131 15.73 -5.65 -10.42
N GLY A 132 16.18 -6.79 -9.91
CA GLY A 132 16.99 -6.91 -8.70
C GLY A 132 16.13 -7.14 -7.45
N ASP A 133 16.81 -7.46 -6.35
CA ASP A 133 16.15 -7.51 -5.05
C ASP A 133 15.62 -6.11 -4.73
N GLY A 134 14.28 -5.98 -4.75
CA GLY A 134 13.63 -4.90 -4.02
C GLY A 134 14.10 -4.94 -2.56
N PRO A 135 14.01 -3.86 -1.77
CA PRO A 135 14.46 -3.88 -0.39
C PRO A 135 13.86 -5.11 0.30
N ASP A 136 14.71 -6.04 0.72
CA ASP A 136 14.26 -7.31 1.29
C ASP A 136 13.61 -7.00 2.64
N LEU A 137 12.28 -6.92 2.64
CA LEU A 137 11.48 -6.69 3.84
C LEU A 137 11.45 -7.95 4.73
N SER A 138 11.96 -9.09 4.24
CA SER A 138 11.95 -10.34 4.97
C SER A 138 13.02 -10.40 6.05
N ASP A 139 14.14 -9.69 5.87
CA ASP A 139 15.26 -9.58 6.82
C ASP A 139 15.26 -8.27 7.63
N ALA A 140 14.31 -7.36 7.37
CA ALA A 140 14.15 -6.16 8.19
C ALA A 140 13.75 -6.55 9.62
N PRO A 141 14.37 -5.96 10.67
CA PRO A 141 14.04 -6.26 12.06
C PRO A 141 12.57 -5.97 12.30
N GLN A 142 11.83 -6.84 13.00
CA GLN A 142 10.40 -6.60 13.23
C GLN A 142 10.20 -5.32 14.07
N ALA A 143 9.14 -4.56 13.82
CA ALA A 143 8.89 -3.27 14.49
C ALA A 143 8.95 -3.35 16.02
N ARG A 144 8.52 -4.48 16.59
CA ARG A 144 8.58 -4.73 18.05
C ARG A 144 10.01 -4.96 18.57
N GLN A 145 10.88 -5.58 17.79
CA GLN A 145 12.29 -5.74 18.12
C GLN A 145 13.04 -4.41 17.94
N GLN A 146 12.74 -3.65 16.88
CA GLN A 146 13.37 -2.34 16.67
C GLN A 146 13.04 -1.35 17.80
N ARG A 147 11.81 -1.35 18.31
CA ARG A 147 11.44 -0.54 19.50
C ARG A 147 12.28 -0.83 20.74
N LYS A 148 12.79 -2.06 20.88
CA LYS A 148 13.69 -2.44 21.99
C LYS A 148 15.15 -2.08 21.73
N ALA A 149 15.56 -2.03 20.46
CA ALA A 149 16.94 -1.75 20.03
C ALA A 149 17.28 -0.24 20.01
N GLY A 150 16.28 0.64 20.07
CA GLY A 150 16.48 2.09 20.13
C GLY A 150 16.01 2.83 18.87
N GLU A 151 16.57 4.01 18.62
CA GLU A 151 16.17 4.85 17.49
C GLU A 151 16.58 4.20 16.16
N ALA A 152 15.66 4.23 15.18
CA ALA A 152 15.83 3.59 13.89
C ALA A 152 16.09 4.63 12.80
N ASP A 153 16.99 4.32 11.88
CA ASP A 153 17.23 5.16 10.71
C ASP A 153 16.00 5.21 9.78
N ARG A 154 15.90 6.27 8.99
CA ARG A 154 14.79 6.58 8.09
C ARG A 154 14.46 5.43 7.14
N ASP A 155 15.47 4.76 6.60
CA ASP A 155 15.25 3.66 5.66
C ASP A 155 14.83 2.37 6.37
N THR A 156 15.28 2.15 7.60
CA THR A 156 14.76 1.11 8.51
C THR A 156 13.29 1.35 8.84
N LEU A 157 12.91 2.60 9.16
CA LEU A 157 11.51 2.96 9.43
C LEU A 157 10.60 2.72 8.23
N LYS A 158 11.05 3.03 7.01
CA LYS A 158 10.29 2.72 5.79
C LYS A 158 10.13 1.21 5.58
N ALA A 159 11.18 0.43 5.82
CA ALA A 159 11.10 -1.02 5.72
C ALA A 159 10.07 -1.59 6.70
N LEU A 160 10.09 -1.12 7.96
CA LEU A 160 9.14 -1.53 9.00
C LEU A 160 7.67 -1.31 8.63
N THR A 161 7.35 -0.18 7.99
CA THR A 161 5.96 0.13 7.60
C THR A 161 5.38 -0.77 6.50
N ARG A 162 6.25 -1.49 5.77
CA ARG A 162 5.85 -2.32 4.64
C ARG A 162 5.93 -3.81 4.95
N GLN A 163 6.48 -4.18 6.11
CA GLN A 163 6.66 -5.56 6.50
C GLN A 163 5.31 -6.20 6.91
N PRO A 164 4.96 -7.40 6.40
CA PRO A 164 3.78 -8.12 6.87
C PRO A 164 3.92 -8.49 8.35
N LEU A 165 2.81 -8.48 9.09
CA LEU A 165 2.80 -8.90 10.48
C LEU A 165 3.21 -10.37 10.58
N ARG A 166 4.31 -10.63 11.29
CA ARG A 166 4.83 -11.96 11.57
C ARG A 166 4.78 -12.22 13.07
N ALA A 167 4.62 -13.48 13.45
CA ALA A 167 4.75 -13.88 14.84
C ALA A 167 6.21 -13.63 15.30
N VAL A 168 6.39 -12.86 16.36
CA VAL A 168 7.72 -12.58 16.96
C VAL A 168 8.24 -13.82 17.72
N ARG A 169 7.33 -14.67 18.20
CA ARG A 169 7.58 -15.92 18.91
C ARG A 169 6.43 -16.89 18.62
N PRO A 170 6.62 -18.21 18.76
CA PRO A 170 5.51 -19.17 18.75
C PRO A 170 4.42 -18.66 19.70
N GLN A 171 3.16 -18.74 19.26
CA GLN A 171 2.05 -18.44 20.17
C GLN A 171 2.17 -19.39 21.34
N GLN A 172 2.31 -18.84 22.55
CA GLN A 172 2.26 -19.64 23.75
C GLN A 172 0.85 -20.24 23.78
N PRO A 173 0.71 -21.57 23.91
CA PRO A 173 -0.60 -22.14 24.16
C PRO A 173 -1.18 -21.39 25.37
N LEU A 174 -2.43 -20.95 25.25
CA LEU A 174 -3.05 -20.32 26.39
C LEU A 174 -3.26 -21.42 27.42
N ASP A 175 -2.68 -21.29 28.62
CA ASP A 175 -2.99 -22.14 29.78
C ASP A 175 -4.39 -21.83 30.35
N ILE A 176 -5.34 -21.42 29.49
CA ILE A 176 -6.74 -21.62 29.79
C ILE A 176 -7.00 -23.09 29.54
N GLY A 177 -6.89 -23.89 30.59
CA GLY A 177 -7.61 -25.16 30.63
C GLY A 177 -9.03 -24.86 30.18
N LEU A 178 -9.42 -25.38 29.01
CA LEU A 178 -10.79 -25.36 28.54
C LEU A 178 -11.62 -26.04 29.64
N PHE A 179 -12.22 -25.21 30.49
CA PHE A 179 -13.18 -25.52 31.53
C PHE A 179 -12.93 -26.85 32.25
N GLU A 180 -12.14 -26.83 33.34
CA GLU A 180 -12.43 -27.75 34.44
C GLU A 180 -13.78 -27.34 35.04
N VAL A 181 -14.88 -27.78 34.41
CA VAL A 181 -16.21 -27.69 34.99
C VAL A 181 -16.22 -28.66 36.17
N ARG A 182 -16.31 -28.14 37.40
CA ARG A 182 -16.78 -29.00 38.50
C ARG A 182 -18.18 -29.46 38.14
N ARG A 183 -18.34 -30.75 37.83
CA ARG A 183 -19.66 -31.34 37.58
C ARG A 183 -20.55 -31.07 38.80
N PRO A 184 -21.84 -30.75 38.61
CA PRO A 184 -22.77 -30.70 39.72
C PRO A 184 -22.78 -32.05 40.45
N GLU A 185 -22.74 -32.08 41.78
CA GLU A 185 -22.86 -33.31 42.61
C GLU A 185 -24.24 -34.00 42.48
N ALA A 186 -25.08 -33.57 41.55
CA ALA A 186 -26.43 -34.05 41.34
C ALA A 186 -26.46 -35.22 40.32
N PRO A 187 -26.82 -36.45 40.72
CA PRO A 187 -26.71 -37.65 39.87
C PRO A 187 -27.72 -37.73 38.70
N HIS A 188 -28.57 -36.72 38.51
CA HIS A 188 -29.61 -36.71 37.47
C HIS A 188 -29.33 -35.76 36.30
N SER A 189 -28.21 -35.02 36.34
CA SER A 189 -27.80 -34.15 35.24
C SER A 189 -26.95 -34.94 34.25
N VAL A 190 -27.49 -35.28 33.08
CA VAL A 190 -26.71 -35.84 31.97
C VAL A 190 -26.25 -34.68 31.10
N MET A 191 -24.94 -34.50 30.99
CA MET A 191 -24.38 -33.62 29.96
C MET A 191 -24.39 -34.38 28.62
N PRO A 192 -24.77 -33.75 27.51
CA PRO A 192 -24.59 -34.35 26.20
C PRO A 192 -23.08 -34.44 25.90
N ASP A 193 -22.63 -35.64 25.55
CA ASP A 193 -21.28 -35.88 25.03
C ASP A 193 -21.16 -35.28 23.62
N GLU A 194 -20.10 -34.52 23.36
CA GLU A 194 -19.60 -34.29 21.99
C GLU A 194 -18.63 -35.41 21.60
#